data_AF-A0A1V5GHS4-F1
#
_entry.id   AF-A0A1V5GHS4-F1
#
_cell.length_a   1.000
_cell.length_b   1.000
_cell.length_c   1.000
_cell.angle_alpha   90.00
_cell.angle_beta   90.00
_cell.angle_gamma   90.00
#
_symmetry.space_group_name_H-M   'P 1'
#
loop_
_entity.id
_entity.type
_entity.pdbx_description
1 polymer ?
#
loop_
_entity_poly.entity_id
_entity_poly.type
_entity_poly.pdbx_seq_one_letter_code
_entity_poly.pdbx_strand_id
1 'polypeptide(L)'
;MHSGISLILDETNFADAVKSADIVITGEGCLDGQTAMGKAPVGIAAIAKKYGKPVIAISGIVGREAEKCNSAGIDAFFPILRSVCTAEEAMEKTAAAHNLSDTAEQIFRLLAIRT
;
A
#
# COMPACT_ATOMS: atom_id res chain seq x y z
N MET A 1 -17.96 16.69 3.91
CA MET A 1 -16.57 17.07 3.57
C MET A 1 -15.96 15.84 2.91
N HIS A 2 -15.59 15.90 1.63
CA HIS A 2 -14.95 14.76 0.95
C HIS A 2 -13.46 14.75 1.31
N SER A 3 -12.92 13.57 1.63
CA SER A 3 -11.48 13.43 1.79
C SER A 3 -10.80 13.66 0.43
N GLY A 4 -9.57 14.20 0.42
CA GLY A 4 -8.83 14.41 -0.83
C GLY A 4 -8.63 13.12 -1.64
N ILE A 5 -8.49 11.98 -0.95
CA ILE A 5 -8.42 10.68 -1.62
C ILE A 5 -9.75 10.30 -2.28
N SER A 6 -10.90 10.53 -1.63
CA SER A 6 -12.21 10.22 -2.23
C SER A 6 -12.38 10.94 -3.57
N LEU A 7 -12.04 12.22 -3.63
CA LEU A 7 -12.11 13.00 -4.87
C LEU A 7 -11.23 12.39 -5.97
N ILE A 8 -9.97 12.04 -5.66
CA ILE A 8 -9.04 11.45 -6.65
C ILE A 8 -9.55 10.08 -7.15
N LEU A 9 -10.09 9.25 -6.26
CA LEU A 9 -10.59 7.93 -6.63
C LEU A 9 -11.85 8.01 -7.51
N ASP A 10 -12.70 9.01 -7.28
CA ASP A 10 -13.86 9.29 -8.10
C ASP A 10 -13.44 9.80 -9.49
N GLU A 11 -12.53 10.77 -9.56
CA GLU A 11 -12.03 11.34 -10.83
C GLU A 11 -11.28 10.33 -11.71
N THR A 12 -10.68 9.30 -11.11
CA THR A 12 -9.93 8.27 -11.84
C THR A 12 -10.78 7.06 -12.23
N ASN A 13 -12.08 7.04 -11.90
CA ASN A 13 -12.94 5.87 -12.03
C ASN A 13 -12.32 4.60 -11.40
N PHE A 14 -11.60 4.77 -10.29
CA PHE A 14 -10.81 3.70 -9.69
C PHE A 14 -11.63 2.46 -9.34
N ALA A 15 -12.88 2.67 -8.90
CA ALA A 15 -13.80 1.59 -8.57
C ALA A 15 -14.06 0.63 -9.75
N ASP A 16 -14.07 1.11 -10.99
CA ASP A 16 -14.28 0.25 -12.16
C ASP A 16 -13.04 -0.59 -12.48
N ALA A 17 -11.84 -0.02 -12.35
CA ALA A 17 -10.58 -0.76 -12.48
C ALA A 17 -10.46 -1.87 -11.42
N VAL A 18 -10.91 -1.61 -10.19
CA VAL A 18 -10.88 -2.58 -9.09
C VAL A 18 -11.78 -3.79 -9.36
N LYS A 19 -12.93 -3.65 -10.02
CA LYS A 19 -13.87 -4.77 -10.27
C LYS A 19 -13.21 -5.92 -11.01
N SER A 20 -12.38 -5.62 -12.01
CA SER A 20 -11.67 -6.60 -12.83
C SER A 20 -10.30 -7.00 -12.28
N ALA A 21 -9.78 -6.30 -11.27
CA ALA A 21 -8.48 -6.62 -10.68
C ALA A 21 -8.52 -7.94 -9.89
N ASP A 22 -7.44 -8.73 -9.96
CA ASP A 22 -7.24 -9.88 -9.08
C ASP A 22 -6.69 -9.46 -7.71
N ILE A 23 -5.88 -8.39 -7.70
CA ILE A 23 -5.25 -7.83 -6.52
C ILE A 23 -5.07 -6.32 -6.67
N VAL A 24 -5.14 -5.59 -5.55
CA VAL A 24 -4.88 -4.15 -5.50
C VAL A 24 -3.58 -3.90 -4.74
N ILE A 25 -2.64 -3.20 -5.37
CA ILE A 25 -1.41 -2.72 -4.73
C ILE A 25 -1.55 -1.23 -4.45
N THR A 26 -1.19 -0.81 -3.24
CA THR A 26 -1.16 0.60 -2.83
C THR A 26 0.13 0.90 -2.06
N GLY A 27 0.34 2.15 -1.65
CA GLY A 27 1.53 2.52 -0.91
C GLY A 27 1.58 3.98 -0.49
N GLU A 28 2.50 4.27 0.43
CA GLU A 28 2.87 5.63 0.85
C GLU A 28 4.28 5.63 1.47
N GLY A 29 4.82 6.81 1.81
CA GLY A 29 6.14 6.91 2.42
C GLY A 29 6.24 6.28 3.81
N CYS A 30 5.25 6.48 4.68
CA CYS A 30 5.20 5.93 6.03
C CYS A 30 3.79 5.41 6.32
N LEU A 31 3.65 4.10 6.52
CA LEU A 31 2.39 3.47 6.93
C LEU A 31 2.32 3.43 8.46
N ASP A 32 1.34 4.12 9.07
CA ASP A 32 1.21 4.21 10.53
C ASP A 32 -0.25 4.37 10.97
N GLY A 33 -0.47 4.57 12.27
CA GLY A 33 -1.83 4.78 12.81
C GLY A 33 -2.57 5.97 12.20
N GLN A 34 -1.88 6.98 11.65
CA GLN A 34 -2.55 8.09 10.95
C GLN A 34 -3.05 7.68 9.58
N THR A 35 -2.37 6.75 8.91
CA THR A 35 -2.87 6.16 7.67
C THR A 35 -4.25 5.55 7.86
N ALA A 36 -4.44 4.83 8.97
CA ALA A 36 -5.71 4.23 9.34
C ALA A 36 -6.85 5.25 9.50
N MET A 37 -6.54 6.53 9.72
CA MET A 37 -7.53 7.60 9.86
C MET A 37 -8.05 8.17 8.53
N GLY A 38 -7.71 7.55 7.39
CA GLY A 38 -8.29 7.90 6.09
C GLY A 38 -7.34 8.54 5.10
N LYS A 39 -6.05 8.16 5.13
CA LYS A 39 -5.11 8.47 4.05
C LYS A 39 -5.33 7.58 2.82
N ALA A 40 -4.54 7.82 1.78
CA ALA A 40 -4.68 7.17 0.49
C ALA A 40 -4.74 5.63 0.55
N PRO A 41 -3.84 4.91 1.27
CA PRO A 41 -3.88 3.45 1.30
C PRO A 41 -5.20 2.87 1.84
N VAL A 42 -5.75 3.45 2.89
CA VAL A 42 -7.02 2.97 3.47
C VAL A 42 -8.23 3.40 2.65
N GLY A 43 -8.19 4.56 1.99
CA GLY A 43 -9.22 4.95 1.02
C GLY A 43 -9.30 3.95 -0.15
N ILE A 44 -8.14 3.57 -0.69
CA ILE A 44 -8.02 2.55 -1.74
C ILE A 44 -8.52 1.19 -1.23
N ALA A 45 -8.09 0.78 -0.04
CA ALA A 45 -8.51 -0.47 0.59
C ALA A 45 -10.03 -0.53 0.75
N ALA A 46 -10.65 0.54 1.24
CA ALA A 46 -12.10 0.60 1.42
C ALA A 46 -12.88 0.37 0.11
N ILE A 47 -12.40 0.90 -1.02
CA ILE A 47 -13.01 0.63 -2.33
C ILE A 47 -12.76 -0.81 -2.76
N ALA A 48 -11.53 -1.31 -2.64
CA ALA A 48 -11.17 -2.69 -2.99
C ALA A 48 -12.02 -3.72 -2.24
N LYS A 49 -12.26 -3.48 -0.94
CA LYS A 49 -13.06 -4.37 -0.09
C LYS A 49 -14.54 -4.42 -0.44
N LYS A 50 -15.11 -3.37 -1.03
CA LYS A 50 -16.49 -3.43 -1.57
C LYS A 50 -16.65 -4.51 -2.65
N TYR A 51 -15.56 -4.87 -3.32
CA TYR A 51 -15.54 -5.88 -4.39
C TYR A 51 -14.80 -7.16 -3.98
N GLY A 52 -14.53 -7.34 -2.68
CA GLY A 52 -13.85 -8.52 -2.15
C GLY A 52 -12.41 -8.70 -2.63
N LYS A 53 -11.73 -7.63 -3.07
CA LYS A 53 -10.38 -7.74 -3.62
C LYS A 53 -9.31 -7.76 -2.52
N PRO A 54 -8.26 -8.59 -2.66
CA PRO A 54 -7.09 -8.51 -1.78
C PRO A 54 -6.31 -7.21 -2.02
N VAL A 55 -5.75 -6.67 -0.95
CA VAL A 55 -5.06 -5.37 -0.89
C VAL A 55 -3.72 -5.54 -0.20
N ILE A 56 -2.64 -5.24 -0.92
CA ILE A 56 -1.29 -5.22 -0.36
C ILE A 56 -0.75 -3.78 -0.42
N ALA A 57 -0.21 -3.31 0.70
CA ALA A 57 0.47 -2.01 0.76
C ALA A 57 2.00 -2.19 0.74
N ILE A 58 2.69 -1.39 -0.07
CA ILE A 58 4.14 -1.27 -0.03
C ILE A 58 4.48 0.14 0.45
N SER A 59 5.29 0.22 1.51
CA SER A 59 5.57 1.50 2.19
C SER A 59 7.07 1.77 2.27
N GLY A 60 7.47 3.04 2.33
CA GLY A 60 8.85 3.40 2.64
C GLY A 60 9.28 2.79 3.98
N ILE A 61 8.53 3.14 5.02
CA ILE A 61 8.68 2.63 6.39
C ILE A 61 7.32 2.26 6.99
N VAL A 62 7.37 1.46 8.06
CA VAL A 62 6.22 1.15 8.90
C VAL A 62 6.43 1.82 10.26
N GLY A 63 5.47 2.68 10.63
CA GLY A 63 5.45 3.41 11.89
C GLY A 63 4.65 2.69 12.98
N ARG A 64 4.41 3.41 14.08
CA ARG A 64 3.60 2.90 15.19
C ARG A 64 2.15 2.70 14.75
N GLU A 65 1.52 1.68 15.30
CA GLU A 65 0.10 1.38 15.12
C GLU A 65 -0.32 1.07 13.67
N ALA A 66 0.63 0.67 12.82
CA ALA A 66 0.37 0.31 11.43
C ALA A 66 -0.59 -0.89 11.28
N GLU A 67 -0.66 -1.76 12.29
CA GLU A 67 -1.62 -2.87 12.35
C GLU A 67 -3.09 -2.39 12.29
N LYS A 68 -3.38 -1.14 12.68
CA LYS A 68 -4.71 -0.55 12.49
C LYS A 68 -5.09 -0.45 11.01
N CYS A 69 -4.12 -0.34 10.12
CA CYS A 69 -4.37 -0.37 8.68
C CYS A 69 -4.89 -1.74 8.22
N ASN A 70 -4.51 -2.83 8.91
CA ASN A 70 -5.09 -4.14 8.61
C ASN A 70 -6.57 -4.19 8.97
N SER A 71 -6.93 -3.68 10.15
CA SER A 71 -8.33 -3.53 10.55
C SER A 71 -9.13 -2.62 9.60
N ALA A 72 -8.44 -1.70 8.91
CA ALA A 72 -9.03 -0.80 7.93
C ALA A 72 -9.07 -1.36 6.48
N GLY A 73 -8.73 -2.63 6.28
CA GLY A 73 -8.93 -3.34 5.02
C GLY A 73 -7.66 -3.58 4.19
N ILE A 74 -6.46 -3.26 4.68
CA ILE A 74 -5.20 -3.70 4.06
C ILE A 74 -4.91 -5.14 4.51
N ASP A 75 -4.77 -6.11 3.61
CA ASP A 75 -4.55 -7.51 4.03
C ASP A 75 -3.11 -7.76 4.48
N ALA A 76 -2.14 -7.12 3.83
CA ALA A 76 -0.74 -7.21 4.18
C ALA A 76 0.00 -5.90 3.83
N PHE A 77 1.07 -5.59 4.56
CA PHE A 77 1.94 -4.47 4.21
C PHE A 77 3.42 -4.82 4.37
N PHE A 78 4.26 -4.17 3.56
CA PHE A 78 5.70 -4.41 3.53
C PHE A 78 6.47 -3.08 3.47
N PRO A 79 7.41 -2.82 4.39
CA PRO A 79 8.38 -1.73 4.21
C PRO A 79 9.41 -2.11 3.15
N ILE A 80 9.89 -1.14 2.36
CA ILE A 80 10.92 -1.37 1.35
C ILE A 80 12.34 -1.36 1.93
N LEU A 81 12.54 -0.83 3.14
CA LEU A 81 13.87 -0.80 3.75
C LEU A 81 14.45 -2.20 3.93
N ARG A 82 15.65 -2.42 3.39
CA ARG A 82 16.33 -3.72 3.38
C ARG A 82 17.29 -3.93 4.55
N SER A 83 17.74 -2.84 5.17
CA SER A 83 18.68 -2.84 6.28
C SER A 83 18.58 -1.52 7.05
N VAL A 84 19.26 -1.42 8.19
CA VAL A 84 19.40 -0.15 8.91
C VAL A 84 20.21 0.81 8.04
N CYS A 85 19.65 1.98 7.75
CA CYS A 85 20.28 3.04 6.95
C CYS A 85 19.90 4.42 7.50
N THR A 86 20.57 5.46 7.03
CA THR A 86 20.19 6.85 7.34
C THR A 86 18.93 7.25 6.55
N ALA A 87 18.29 8.36 6.99
CA ALA A 87 17.17 8.92 6.24
C ALA A 87 17.59 9.38 4.83
N GLU A 88 18.80 9.93 4.68
CA GLU A 88 19.32 10.31 3.36
C GLU A 88 19.50 9.11 2.44
N GLU A 89 20.06 8.00 2.95
CA GLU A 89 20.21 6.76 2.18
C GLU A 89 18.85 6.15 1.82
N ALA A 90 17.89 6.17 2.75
CA ALA A 90 16.53 5.69 2.52
C ALA A 90 15.77 6.51 1.46
N MET A 91 16.03 7.82 1.38
CA MET A 91 15.39 8.73 0.44
C MET A 91 16.14 8.88 -0.89
N GLU A 92 17.34 8.30 -1.01
CA GLU A 92 18.06 8.24 -2.27
C GLU A 92 17.19 7.52 -3.31
N LYS A 93 16.92 8.19 -4.43
CA LYS A 93 15.88 7.78 -5.39
C LYS A 93 16.17 6.43 -6.02
N THR A 94 17.43 6.17 -6.38
CA THR A 94 17.82 4.92 -7.02
C THR A 94 17.73 3.76 -6.03
N ALA A 95 18.20 3.94 -4.80
CA ALA A 95 18.08 2.97 -3.72
C ALA A 95 16.61 2.68 -3.38
N ALA A 96 15.78 3.72 -3.21
CA ALA A 96 14.36 3.56 -2.93
C ALA A 96 13.62 2.83 -4.07
N ALA A 97 13.92 3.17 -5.33
CA ALA A 97 13.32 2.50 -6.48
C ALA A 97 13.72 1.02 -6.59
N HIS A 98 15.00 0.69 -6.38
CA HIS A 98 15.46 -0.70 -6.34
C HIS A 98 14.80 -1.47 -5.20
N ASN A 99 14.78 -0.91 -3.99
CA ASN A 99 14.16 -1.53 -2.82
C ASN A 99 12.65 -1.78 -3.03
N LEU A 100 11.95 -0.83 -3.66
CA LEU A 100 10.54 -0.99 -4.03
C LEU A 100 10.34 -2.12 -5.05
N SER A 101 11.16 -2.18 -6.10
CA SER A 101 11.11 -3.24 -7.11
C SER A 101 11.38 -4.62 -6.49
N ASP A 102 12.42 -4.74 -5.67
CA ASP A 102 12.78 -5.99 -5.00
C ASP A 102 11.65 -6.47 -4.08
N THR A 103 11.06 -5.54 -3.31
CA THR A 103 9.94 -5.86 -2.40
C THR A 103 8.73 -6.33 -3.18
N ALA A 104 8.37 -5.62 -4.26
CA ALA A 104 7.26 -6.02 -5.13
C ALA A 104 7.53 -7.40 -5.76
N GLU A 105 8.75 -7.64 -6.26
CA GLU A 105 9.12 -8.95 -6.82
C GLU A 105 8.94 -10.07 -5.80
N GLN A 106 9.39 -9.89 -4.56
CA GLN A 106 9.22 -10.92 -3.53
C GLN A 106 7.75 -11.18 -3.20
N ILE A 107 6.91 -10.15 -3.13
CA ILE A 107 5.46 -10.28 -2.95
C ILE A 107 4.85 -11.10 -4.10
N PHE A 108 5.15 -10.76 -5.35
CA PHE A 108 4.59 -11.48 -6.49
C PHE A 108 5.16 -12.89 -6.63
N ARG A 109 6.41 -13.14 -6.25
CA ARG A 109 6.96 -14.49 -6.12
C ARG A 109 6.16 -15.31 -5.11
N LEU A 110 5.85 -14.75 -3.94
CA LEU A 110 5.02 -15.40 -2.93
C LEU A 110 3.62 -15.72 -3.48
N LEU A 111 2.97 -14.77 -4.15
CA LEU A 111 1.65 -14.97 -4.76
C LEU A 111 1.66 -16.00 -5.90
N ALA A 112 2.78 -16.15 -6.59
CA ALA A 112 2.95 -17.14 -7.66
C ALA A 112 3.18 -18.57 -7.12
N ILE A 113 3.48 -18.73 -5.83
CA ILE A 113 3.53 -20.06 -5.20
C ILE A 113 2.11 -20.61 -5.19
N ARG A 114 1.82 -21.50 -6.14
CA ARG A 114 0.56 -22.25 -6.17
C ARG A 114 0.52 -23.14 -4.93
N THR A 115 -0.45 -22.92 -4.06
CA THR A 115 -0.86 -23.87 -3.02
C THR A 115 -2.25 -24.38 -3.33
#